data_AF-A0A1F5TPI3-F1
#
_entry.id   AF-A0A1F5TPI3-F1
#
_cell.length_a   1.000
_cell.length_b   1.000
_cell.length_c   1.000
_cell.angle_alpha   90.00
_cell.angle_beta   90.00
_cell.angle_gamma   90.00
#
_symmetry.space_group_name_H-M   'P 1'
#
loop_
_entity.id
_entity.type
_entity.pdbx_description
1 polymer ?
#
loop_
_entity_poly.entity_id
_entity_poly.type
_entity_poly.pdbx_seq_one_letter_code
_entity_poly.pdbx_strand_id
1 'polypeptide(L)'
;MTKSSNKFVVAKKDIVAPQEIMVEKGDIGVIKSENKNHASIFFIRIWKQVELGVDDFEVIDVRKTGDGFSKKICNVCHKLKKTKEFAKNQNAINNRSVRRPSCKDCRIKMEGAGISRTDRIKWLKEKPVNEPFVCPICKKRTIAGVTSKVVLEHDHHTGKPGGWICDSCNTGIGRFKDDVELLKSAIEFLKKSY
;
A
#
# COMPACT_ATOMS: atom_id res chain seq x y z
N MET A 1 -3.96 2.10 35.54
CA MET A 1 -2.90 1.32 34.88
C MET A 1 -2.64 1.91 33.50
N THR A 2 -1.65 2.80 33.38
CA THR A 2 -1.24 3.37 32.09
C THR A 2 -0.65 2.25 31.24
N LYS A 3 -1.40 1.77 30.23
CA LYS A 3 -0.85 0.88 29.20
C LYS A 3 0.45 1.51 28.72
N SER A 4 1.58 0.83 28.93
CA SER A 4 2.87 1.22 28.38
C SER A 4 2.66 1.48 26.88
N SER A 5 2.77 2.74 26.46
CA SER A 5 2.61 3.08 25.06
C SER A 5 3.81 2.53 24.31
N ASN A 6 3.57 1.71 23.30
CA ASN A 6 4.62 1.19 22.42
C ASN A 6 5.56 2.33 21.98
N LYS A 7 6.86 2.19 22.24
CA LYS A 7 7.89 3.13 21.76
C LYS A 7 8.27 2.74 20.34
N PHE A 8 8.00 3.63 19.39
CA PHE A 8 8.36 3.43 17.99
C PHE A 8 9.71 4.07 17.71
N VAL A 9 10.45 3.45 16.79
CA VAL A 9 11.77 3.90 16.35
C VAL A 9 11.85 3.92 14.84
N VAL A 10 12.84 4.64 14.32
CA VAL A 10 13.25 4.56 12.92
C VAL A 10 14.75 4.29 12.83
N ALA A 11 15.14 3.37 11.94
CA ALA A 11 16.55 3.07 11.67
C ALA A 11 17.24 4.26 10.96
N LYS A 12 18.40 4.68 11.46
CA LYS A 12 19.13 5.87 10.95
C LYS A 12 19.98 5.57 9.71
N LYS A 13 20.37 4.31 9.53
CA LYS A 13 21.23 3.81 8.44
C LYS A 13 20.83 2.39 8.05
N ASP A 14 21.39 1.91 6.95
CA ASP A 14 21.29 0.50 6.58
C ASP A 14 22.19 -0.33 7.50
N ILE A 15 21.68 -1.45 8.01
CA ILE A 15 22.32 -2.29 9.01
C ILE A 15 22.09 -3.74 8.60
N VAL A 16 23.18 -4.50 8.49
CA VAL A 16 23.11 -5.96 8.31
C VAL A 16 23.25 -6.59 9.68
N ALA A 17 22.14 -7.14 10.17
CA ALA A 17 22.08 -7.88 11.43
C ALA A 17 22.45 -9.36 11.22
N PRO A 18 22.67 -10.14 12.30
CA PRO A 18 22.93 -11.57 12.18
C PRO A 18 21.90 -12.29 11.30
N GLN A 19 22.32 -13.40 10.66
CA GLN A 19 21.51 -14.14 9.68
C GLN A 19 21.18 -13.34 8.41
N GLU A 20 22.04 -12.40 8.03
CA GLU A 20 21.89 -11.57 6.82
C GLU A 20 20.59 -10.75 6.79
N ILE A 21 20.03 -10.45 7.97
CA ILE A 21 18.81 -9.66 8.07
C ILE A 21 19.15 -8.19 7.79
N MET A 22 18.61 -7.65 6.69
CA MET A 22 18.83 -6.27 6.30
C MET A 22 17.75 -5.34 6.88
N VAL A 23 18.14 -4.52 7.85
CA VAL A 23 17.37 -3.35 8.30
C VAL A 23 17.79 -2.17 7.43
N GLU A 24 16.84 -1.56 6.75
CA GLU A 24 17.14 -0.44 5.86
C GLU A 24 16.85 0.88 6.56
N LYS A 25 17.61 1.92 6.20
CA LYS A 25 17.37 3.29 6.65
C LYS A 25 15.92 3.67 6.45
N GLY A 26 15.34 4.25 7.49
CA GLY A 26 13.95 4.68 7.51
C GLY A 26 12.97 3.59 7.96
N ASP A 27 13.38 2.33 8.15
CA ASP A 27 12.49 1.28 8.64
C ASP A 27 11.90 1.64 10.01
N ILE A 28 10.58 1.50 10.14
CA ILE A 28 9.88 1.68 11.40
C ILE A 28 9.90 0.37 12.20
N GLY A 29 10.26 0.50 13.47
CA GLY A 29 10.22 -0.59 14.43
C GLY A 29 9.55 -0.20 15.75
N VAL A 30 9.33 -1.21 16.58
CA VAL A 30 8.79 -1.06 17.95
C VAL A 30 9.78 -1.68 18.93
N ILE A 31 10.19 -0.91 19.94
CA ILE A 31 11.04 -1.43 21.02
C ILE A 31 10.26 -2.48 21.81
N LYS A 32 10.84 -3.67 21.94
CA LYS A 32 10.34 -4.79 22.78
C LYS A 32 11.03 -4.81 24.13
N SER A 33 12.33 -4.54 24.16
CA SER A 33 13.15 -4.38 25.36
C SER A 33 14.34 -3.48 25.05
N GLU A 34 14.89 -2.83 26.06
CA GLU A 34 16.08 -1.96 25.92
C GLU A 34 16.96 -2.01 27.17
N ASN A 35 18.26 -1.87 26.97
CA ASN A 35 19.24 -1.62 28.01
C ASN A 35 20.05 -0.36 27.66
N LYS A 36 21.10 -0.04 28.41
CA LYS A 36 21.89 1.19 28.21
C LYS A 36 22.51 1.31 26.81
N ASN A 37 22.86 0.19 26.17
CA ASN A 37 23.66 0.19 24.95
C ASN A 37 22.91 -0.40 23.74
N HIS A 38 21.93 -1.29 23.98
CA HIS A 38 21.22 -2.02 22.94
C HIS A 38 19.71 -2.02 23.18
N ALA A 39 18.96 -2.14 22.09
CA ALA A 39 17.52 -2.37 22.13
C ALA A 39 17.12 -3.49 21.17
N SER A 40 16.16 -4.28 21.65
CA SER A 40 15.50 -5.31 20.88
C SER A 40 14.30 -4.69 20.16
N ILE A 41 14.38 -4.58 18.85
CA ILE A 41 13.41 -3.83 18.04
C ILE A 41 12.73 -4.77 17.06
N PHE A 42 11.40 -4.81 17.09
CA PHE A 42 10.60 -5.49 16.09
C PHE A 42 10.36 -4.56 14.90
N PHE A 43 10.97 -4.85 13.75
CA PHE A 43 10.82 -4.06 12.52
C PHE A 43 9.65 -4.56 11.68
N ILE A 44 8.75 -3.64 11.31
CA ILE A 44 7.48 -3.98 10.66
C ILE A 44 7.69 -4.48 9.23
N ARG A 45 8.61 -3.88 8.48
CA ARG A 45 8.88 -4.25 7.07
C ARG A 45 9.36 -5.69 6.92
N ILE A 46 10.31 -6.09 7.76
CA ILE A 46 10.94 -7.42 7.71
C ILE A 46 10.23 -8.44 8.61
N TRP A 47 9.27 -8.00 9.43
CA TRP A 47 8.52 -8.81 10.38
C TRP A 47 9.39 -9.67 11.30
N LYS A 48 10.50 -9.08 11.76
CA LYS A 48 11.49 -9.75 12.62
C LYS A 48 11.98 -8.81 13.73
N GLN A 49 12.42 -9.43 14.82
CA GLN A 49 13.08 -8.76 15.93
C GLN A 49 14.60 -8.73 15.67
N VAL A 50 15.20 -7.57 15.88
CA VAL A 50 16.63 -7.32 15.64
C VAL A 50 17.20 -6.54 16.82
N GLU A 51 18.35 -6.96 17.32
CA GLU A 51 19.13 -6.20 18.30
C GLU A 51 19.92 -5.12 17.59
N LEU A 52 19.77 -3.87 18.01
CA LEU A 52 20.53 -2.73 17.51
C LEU A 52 21.16 -1.94 18.65
N GLY A 53 22.29 -1.28 18.36
CA GLY A 53 22.84 -0.28 19.27
C GLY A 53 21.91 0.93 19.38
N VAL A 54 21.86 1.57 20.54
CA VAL A 54 21.05 2.79 20.76
C VAL A 54 21.40 3.92 19.78
N ASP A 55 22.62 3.92 19.26
CA ASP A 55 23.11 4.88 18.25
C ASP A 55 22.69 4.56 16.81
N ASP A 56 21.97 3.47 16.57
CA ASP A 56 21.57 3.05 15.22
C ASP A 56 20.12 3.41 14.86
N PHE A 57 19.33 3.83 15.85
CA PHE A 57 17.95 4.26 15.67
C PHE A 57 17.67 5.61 16.34
N GLU A 58 16.51 6.19 16.03
CA GLU A 58 15.94 7.32 16.77
C GLU A 58 14.51 6.97 17.21
N VAL A 59 14.13 7.33 18.44
CA VAL A 59 12.75 7.20 18.92
C VAL A 59 11.89 8.27 18.27
N ILE A 60 10.71 7.90 17.80
CA ILE A 60 9.78 8.82 17.12
C ILE A 60 8.36 8.72 17.70
N ASP A 61 7.62 9.83 17.66
CA ASP A 61 6.18 9.81 17.85
C ASP A 61 5.49 9.62 16.50
N VAL A 62 5.00 8.41 16.24
CA VAL A 62 4.32 8.06 14.98
C VAL A 62 3.04 8.87 14.74
N ARG A 63 2.44 9.45 15.79
CA ARG A 63 1.26 10.32 15.69
C ARG A 63 1.62 11.71 15.14
N LYS A 64 2.90 12.08 15.18
CA LYS A 64 3.45 13.31 14.58
C LYS A 64 4.04 13.06 13.19
N THR A 65 3.41 12.15 12.43
CA THR A 65 3.76 11.86 11.02
C THR A 65 2.51 11.94 10.15
N GLY A 66 2.68 12.08 8.83
CA GLY A 66 1.57 12.11 7.88
C GLY A 66 1.48 13.43 7.11
N ASP A 67 0.32 13.68 6.50
CA ASP A 67 0.15 14.78 5.55
C ASP A 67 0.26 16.18 6.18
N GLY A 68 0.20 16.27 7.51
CA GLY A 68 0.36 17.52 8.27
C GLY A 68 1.78 17.77 8.76
N PHE A 69 2.71 16.85 8.48
CA PHE A 69 4.07 16.87 8.97
C PHE A 69 5.07 16.78 7.80
N SER A 70 6.35 17.03 8.08
CA SER A 70 7.42 16.97 7.08
C SER A 70 7.75 15.55 6.63
N LYS A 71 7.44 14.54 7.46
CA LYS A 71 7.64 13.12 7.20
C LYS A 71 6.33 12.33 7.35
N LYS A 72 6.23 11.23 6.60
CA LYS A 72 5.10 10.29 6.58
C LYS A 72 5.61 8.86 6.49
N ILE A 73 4.93 7.93 7.16
CA ILE A 73 5.23 6.50 7.14
C ILE A 73 4.47 5.84 5.99
N CYS A 74 5.18 5.09 5.15
CA CYS A 74 4.59 4.34 4.06
C CYS A 74 3.85 3.10 4.57
N ASN A 75 2.60 2.88 4.15
CA ASN A 75 1.83 1.69 4.59
C ASN A 75 2.21 0.39 3.86
N VAL A 76 3.17 0.44 2.93
CA VAL A 76 3.64 -0.75 2.18
C VAL A 76 5.02 -1.16 2.70
N CYS A 77 6.03 -0.31 2.50
CA CYS A 77 7.38 -0.60 2.98
C CYS A 77 7.62 -0.25 4.45
N HIS A 78 6.67 0.40 5.13
CA HIS A 78 6.80 0.78 6.55
C HIS A 78 8.04 1.62 6.85
N LYS A 79 8.46 2.44 5.88
CA LYS A 79 9.55 3.41 6.05
C LYS A 79 9.05 4.82 6.31
N LEU A 80 9.75 5.56 7.16
CA LEU A 80 9.61 6.99 7.34
C LEU A 80 10.30 7.73 6.20
N LYS A 81 9.53 8.50 5.43
CA LYS A 81 10.00 9.25 4.27
C LYS A 81 9.53 10.69 4.30
N LYS A 82 10.10 11.57 3.47
CA LYS A 82 9.61 12.95 3.34
C LYS A 82 8.18 12.92 2.79
N THR A 83 7.29 13.75 3.31
CA THR A 83 5.88 13.78 2.89
C THR A 83 5.71 14.05 1.39
N LYS A 84 6.65 14.76 0.75
CA LYS A 84 6.69 15.00 -0.71
C LYS A 84 6.96 13.75 -1.57
N GLU A 85 7.48 12.67 -0.98
CA GLU A 85 7.69 11.37 -1.63
C GLU A 85 6.39 10.56 -1.76
N PHE A 86 5.27 11.10 -1.28
CA PHE A 86 3.93 10.53 -1.43
C PHE A 86 3.16 11.36 -2.44
N ALA A 87 2.64 10.73 -3.50
CA ALA A 87 1.88 11.43 -4.53
C ALA A 87 0.60 12.06 -3.94
N LYS A 88 0.23 13.24 -4.43
CA LYS A 88 -1.09 13.84 -4.12
C LYS A 88 -2.18 12.93 -4.68
N ASN A 89 -3.23 12.68 -3.90
CA ASN A 89 -4.35 11.83 -4.28
C ASN A 89 -5.62 12.67 -4.48
N GLN A 90 -5.99 13.43 -3.44
CA GLN A 90 -7.24 14.20 -3.39
C GLN A 90 -7.01 15.48 -2.57
N ASN A 91 -7.99 16.38 -2.58
CA ASN A 91 -8.06 17.47 -1.61
C ASN A 91 -9.08 17.08 -0.54
N ALA A 92 -8.72 17.24 0.73
CA ALA A 92 -9.65 17.14 1.85
C ALA A 92 -10.47 18.43 1.99
N ILE A 93 -11.37 18.44 2.97
CA ILE A 93 -12.04 19.64 3.47
C ILE A 93 -10.99 20.74 3.70
N ASN A 94 -11.34 21.99 3.38
CA ASN A 94 -10.46 23.16 3.41
C ASN A 94 -9.26 23.08 2.45
N ASN A 95 -9.41 22.32 1.35
CA ASN A 95 -8.42 22.19 0.27
C ASN A 95 -7.05 21.65 0.71
N ARG A 96 -6.98 20.99 1.87
CA ARG A 96 -5.75 20.35 2.35
C ARG A 96 -5.40 19.19 1.44
N SER A 97 -4.17 19.18 0.92
CA SER A 97 -3.68 18.09 0.07
C SER A 97 -3.63 16.77 0.84
N VAL A 98 -4.40 15.78 0.40
CA VAL A 98 -4.33 14.40 0.87
C VAL A 98 -3.39 13.63 -0.03
N ARG A 99 -2.37 13.03 0.54
CA ARG A 99 -1.40 12.22 -0.18
C ARG A 99 -1.71 10.75 -0.02
N ARG A 100 -1.28 9.96 -1.01
CA ARG A 100 -1.38 8.49 -0.95
C ARG A 100 -0.70 7.94 0.31
N PRO A 101 -1.18 6.82 0.86
CA PRO A 101 -0.56 6.19 2.03
C PRO A 101 0.74 5.46 1.67
N SER A 102 0.91 5.07 0.40
CA SER A 102 2.12 4.46 -0.13
C SER A 102 3.03 5.47 -0.80
N CYS A 103 4.35 5.32 -0.62
CA CYS A 103 5.36 6.16 -1.25
C CYS A 103 5.47 5.88 -2.76
N LYS A 104 6.04 6.83 -3.51
CA LYS A 104 6.22 6.72 -4.97
C LYS A 104 6.95 5.44 -5.39
N ASP A 105 8.02 5.06 -4.69
CA ASP A 105 8.79 3.85 -5.05
C ASP A 105 7.96 2.57 -4.91
N CYS A 106 7.16 2.47 -3.84
CA CYS A 106 6.24 1.35 -3.68
C CYS A 106 5.17 1.35 -4.77
N ARG A 107 4.68 2.53 -5.18
CA ARG A 107 3.69 2.64 -6.26
C ARG A 107 4.24 2.14 -7.59
N ILE A 108 5.46 2.50 -7.95
CA ILE A 108 6.11 2.00 -9.17
C ILE A 108 6.13 0.47 -9.18
N LYS A 109 6.53 -0.14 -8.05
CA LYS A 109 6.56 -1.60 -7.92
C LYS A 109 5.17 -2.25 -7.99
N MET A 110 4.15 -1.59 -7.44
CA MET A 110 2.77 -2.09 -7.41
C MET A 110 2.02 -1.89 -8.74
N GLU A 111 2.34 -0.84 -9.49
CA GLU A 111 1.66 -0.53 -10.77
C GLU A 111 2.12 -1.47 -11.89
N GLY A 112 3.35 -1.98 -11.82
CA GLY A 112 3.83 -3.03 -12.70
C GLY A 112 3.80 -2.66 -14.19
N ALA A 113 3.58 -3.66 -15.03
CA ALA A 113 3.41 -3.53 -16.46
C ALA A 113 2.03 -2.95 -16.80
N GLY A 114 2.03 -1.80 -17.49
CA GLY A 114 0.82 -1.23 -18.06
C GLY A 114 0.42 -1.91 -19.37
N ILE A 115 -0.84 -1.70 -19.77
CA ILE A 115 -1.35 -2.14 -21.08
C ILE A 115 -0.56 -1.49 -22.21
N SER A 116 -0.13 -2.30 -23.18
CA SER A 116 0.57 -1.81 -24.38
C SER A 116 -0.28 -0.77 -25.12
N ARG A 117 0.37 0.19 -25.79
CA ARG A 117 -0.36 1.23 -26.56
C ARG A 117 -1.27 0.60 -27.62
N THR A 118 -0.78 -0.44 -28.30
CA THR A 118 -1.50 -1.17 -29.34
C THR A 118 -2.75 -1.85 -28.79
N ASP A 119 -2.63 -2.58 -27.68
CA ASP A 119 -3.78 -3.22 -27.04
C ASP A 119 -4.77 -2.21 -26.50
N ARG A 120 -4.28 -1.12 -25.90
CA ARG A 120 -5.16 -0.05 -25.39
C ARG A 120 -6.01 0.55 -26.51
N ILE A 121 -5.42 0.85 -27.67
CA ILE A 121 -6.16 1.36 -28.82
C ILE A 121 -7.19 0.34 -29.32
N LYS A 122 -6.81 -0.95 -29.39
CA LYS A 122 -7.71 -2.02 -29.80
C LYS A 122 -8.94 -2.11 -28.89
N TRP A 123 -8.72 -2.23 -27.58
CA TRP A 123 -9.81 -2.39 -26.61
C TRP A 123 -10.70 -1.16 -26.49
N LEU A 124 -10.14 0.05 -26.63
CA LEU A 124 -10.94 1.29 -26.58
C LEU A 124 -12.03 1.35 -27.65
N LYS A 125 -11.89 0.66 -28.78
CA LYS A 125 -12.94 0.56 -29.81
C LYS A 125 -14.19 -0.18 -29.34
N GLU A 126 -14.02 -1.09 -28.38
CA GLU A 126 -15.08 -1.94 -27.83
C GLU A 126 -15.45 -1.52 -26.40
N LYS A 127 -15.11 -0.30 -25.99
CA LYS A 127 -15.41 0.19 -24.65
C LYS A 127 -16.92 0.45 -24.51
N PRO A 128 -17.59 -0.12 -23.49
CA PRO A 128 -18.98 0.22 -23.19
C PRO A 128 -19.11 1.70 -22.79
N VAL A 129 -19.99 2.44 -23.47
CA VAL A 129 -20.27 3.86 -23.20
C VAL A 129 -21.74 4.16 -23.47
N ASN A 130 -22.41 4.81 -22.51
CA ASN A 130 -23.83 5.21 -22.59
C ASN A 130 -24.80 4.05 -22.87
N GLU A 131 -24.44 2.83 -22.51
CA GLU A 131 -25.24 1.62 -22.71
C GLU A 131 -25.38 0.79 -21.42
N PRO A 132 -26.39 -0.09 -21.32
CA PRO A 132 -26.50 -1.03 -20.20
C PRO A 132 -25.27 -1.94 -20.09
N PHE A 133 -24.68 -2.01 -18.90
CA PHE A 133 -23.50 -2.82 -18.61
C PHE A 133 -23.69 -3.63 -17.33
N VAL A 134 -23.34 -4.91 -17.38
CA VAL A 134 -23.33 -5.82 -16.23
C VAL A 134 -21.89 -6.17 -15.88
N CYS A 135 -21.42 -5.77 -14.70
CA CYS A 135 -20.06 -6.08 -14.29
C CYS A 135 -19.87 -7.60 -14.16
N PRO A 136 -18.84 -8.21 -14.77
CA PRO A 136 -18.67 -9.66 -14.72
C PRO A 136 -18.30 -10.19 -13.33
N ILE A 137 -17.81 -9.33 -12.43
CA ILE A 137 -17.42 -9.69 -11.05
C ILE A 137 -18.61 -9.55 -10.10
N CYS A 138 -19.05 -8.31 -9.81
CA CYS A 138 -20.10 -8.08 -8.83
C CYS A 138 -21.53 -8.23 -9.37
N LYS A 139 -21.70 -8.50 -10.67
CA LYS A 139 -23.00 -8.64 -11.36
C LYS A 139 -23.92 -7.42 -11.29
N LYS A 140 -23.43 -6.28 -10.79
CA LYS A 140 -24.18 -5.01 -10.77
C LYS A 140 -24.47 -4.53 -12.19
N ARG A 141 -25.72 -4.15 -12.43
CA ARG A 141 -26.20 -3.53 -13.67
C ARG A 141 -26.08 -2.01 -13.58
N THR A 142 -25.58 -1.36 -14.62
CA THR A 142 -25.28 0.08 -14.66
C THR A 142 -25.47 0.63 -16.07
N ILE A 143 -25.45 1.96 -16.22
CA ILE A 143 -25.28 2.61 -17.52
C ILE A 143 -23.81 3.02 -17.60
N ALA A 144 -23.06 2.43 -18.53
CA ALA A 144 -21.62 2.60 -18.62
C ALA A 144 -21.24 4.06 -18.85
N GLY A 145 -20.39 4.61 -17.98
CA GLY A 145 -19.97 6.02 -18.05
C GLY A 145 -20.94 7.03 -17.43
N VAL A 146 -22.17 6.62 -17.08
CA VAL A 146 -23.18 7.49 -16.44
C VAL A 146 -23.35 7.14 -14.96
N THR A 147 -23.82 5.92 -14.66
CA THR A 147 -24.05 5.49 -13.27
C THR A 147 -22.87 4.71 -12.67
N SER A 148 -21.94 4.28 -13.52
CA SER A 148 -20.65 3.72 -13.09
C SER A 148 -19.60 3.91 -14.16
N LYS A 149 -18.38 4.25 -13.73
CA LYS A 149 -17.20 4.21 -14.60
C LYS A 149 -16.84 2.75 -14.90
N VAL A 150 -16.55 2.48 -16.18
CA VAL A 150 -16.08 1.20 -16.69
C VAL A 150 -14.60 1.34 -17.07
N VAL A 151 -13.78 0.41 -16.59
CA VAL A 151 -12.32 0.43 -16.70
C VAL A 151 -11.83 -0.89 -17.28
N LEU A 152 -10.74 -0.82 -18.05
CA LEU A 152 -10.12 -2.00 -18.66
C LEU A 152 -9.18 -2.60 -17.62
N GLU A 153 -9.56 -3.76 -17.11
CA GLU A 153 -8.70 -4.50 -16.19
C GLU A 153 -7.57 -5.18 -16.95
N HIS A 154 -6.40 -5.30 -16.32
CA HIS A 154 -5.23 -5.95 -16.91
C HIS A 154 -4.34 -6.60 -15.86
N ASP A 155 -3.53 -7.55 -16.30
CA ASP A 155 -2.49 -8.15 -15.48
C ASP A 155 -1.28 -7.21 -15.35
N HIS A 156 -0.95 -6.80 -14.13
CA HIS A 156 0.19 -5.92 -13.83
C HIS A 156 1.57 -6.60 -13.97
N HIS A 157 1.64 -7.91 -14.26
CA HIS A 157 2.91 -8.58 -14.59
C HIS A 157 3.20 -8.56 -16.09
N THR A 158 2.17 -8.83 -16.90
CA THR A 158 2.31 -8.99 -18.36
C THR A 158 1.80 -7.81 -19.17
N GLY A 159 0.99 -6.93 -18.58
CA GLY A 159 0.26 -5.86 -19.27
C GLY A 159 -0.93 -6.37 -20.10
N LYS A 160 -1.25 -7.66 -20.05
CA LYS A 160 -2.31 -8.26 -20.87
C LYS A 160 -3.70 -7.80 -20.40
N PRO A 161 -4.55 -7.26 -21.28
CA PRO A 161 -5.93 -6.91 -20.93
C PRO A 161 -6.77 -8.14 -20.52
N GLY A 162 -7.56 -8.01 -19.46
CA GLY A 162 -8.45 -9.04 -18.94
C GLY A 162 -9.94 -8.80 -19.23
N GLY A 163 -10.35 -7.54 -19.43
CA GLY A 163 -11.71 -7.19 -19.82
C GLY A 163 -12.26 -5.95 -19.14
N TRP A 164 -13.46 -5.52 -19.56
CA TRP A 164 -14.13 -4.36 -18.98
C TRP A 164 -14.85 -4.72 -17.67
N ILE A 165 -14.54 -3.99 -16.60
CA ILE A 165 -15.18 -4.13 -15.29
C ILE A 165 -15.58 -2.76 -14.73
N CYS A 166 -16.38 -2.73 -13.65
CA CYS A 166 -16.67 -1.46 -12.98
C CYS A 166 -15.48 -1.00 -12.14
N ASP A 167 -15.30 0.33 -12.02
CA ASP A 167 -14.20 0.96 -11.26
C ASP A 167 -14.15 0.50 -9.78
N SER A 168 -15.31 0.21 -9.20
CA SER A 168 -15.42 -0.35 -7.84
C SER A 168 -14.79 -1.74 -7.72
N CYS A 169 -15.03 -2.63 -8.70
CA CYS A 169 -14.43 -3.97 -8.69
C CYS A 169 -12.93 -3.91 -8.98
N ASN A 170 -12.49 -3.08 -9.94
CA ASN A 170 -11.07 -2.84 -10.20
C ASN A 170 -10.33 -2.37 -8.94
N THR A 171 -10.89 -1.38 -8.25
CA THR A 171 -10.31 -0.90 -6.99
C THR A 171 -10.41 -1.96 -5.88
N GLY A 172 -11.41 -2.83 -5.94
CA GLY A 172 -11.56 -3.99 -5.04
C GLY A 172 -10.44 -5.01 -5.23
N ILE A 173 -10.20 -5.47 -6.47
CA ILE A 173 -9.14 -6.44 -6.78
C ILE A 173 -7.77 -5.86 -6.41
N GLY A 174 -7.50 -4.60 -6.76
CA GLY A 174 -6.24 -3.93 -6.42
C GLY A 174 -5.98 -3.81 -4.90
N ARG A 175 -7.01 -3.89 -4.04
CA ARG A 175 -6.81 -3.98 -2.56
C ARG A 175 -6.24 -5.32 -2.13
N PHE A 176 -6.50 -6.38 -2.89
CA PHE A 176 -5.90 -7.70 -2.75
C PHE A 176 -4.65 -7.86 -3.62
N LYS A 177 -4.07 -6.76 -4.13
CA LYS A 177 -2.83 -6.74 -4.93
C LYS A 177 -2.90 -7.65 -6.16
N ASP A 178 -4.10 -7.87 -6.69
CA ASP A 178 -4.34 -8.76 -7.82
C ASP A 178 -3.83 -10.20 -7.57
N ASP A 179 -3.75 -10.59 -6.29
CA ASP A 179 -3.20 -11.85 -5.81
C ASP A 179 -4.35 -12.83 -5.44
N VAL A 180 -4.35 -13.98 -6.10
CA VAL A 180 -5.37 -15.02 -5.92
C VAL A 180 -5.35 -15.63 -4.52
N GLU A 181 -4.18 -15.79 -3.89
CA GLU A 181 -4.06 -16.33 -2.54
C GLU A 181 -4.58 -15.36 -1.49
N LEU A 182 -4.40 -14.05 -1.69
CA LEU A 182 -5.02 -13.03 -0.83
C LEU A 182 -6.55 -13.02 -0.97
N LEU A 183 -7.08 -13.21 -2.19
CA LEU A 183 -8.52 -13.35 -2.41
C LEU A 183 -9.08 -14.62 -1.76
N LYS A 184 -8.37 -15.76 -1.86
CA LYS A 184 -8.74 -17.00 -1.14
C LYS A 184 -8.74 -16.79 0.37
N SER A 185 -7.75 -16.07 0.90
CA SER A 185 -7.71 -15.71 2.33
C SER A 185 -8.94 -14.91 2.76
N ALA A 186 -9.45 -14.03 1.89
CA ALA A 186 -10.70 -13.30 2.16
C ALA A 186 -11.92 -14.23 2.18
N ILE A 187 -11.99 -15.21 1.28
CA ILE A 187 -13.05 -16.24 1.28
C ILE A 187 -13.02 -17.05 2.58
N GLU A 188 -11.84 -17.52 2.99
CA GLU A 188 -11.68 -18.29 4.23
C GLU A 188 -12.02 -17.47 5.48
N PHE A 189 -11.65 -16.18 5.49
CA PHE A 189 -12.07 -15.27 6.56
C PHE A 189 -13.59 -15.14 6.65
N LEU A 190 -14.28 -15.01 5.52
CA LEU A 190 -15.75 -14.93 5.49
C LEU A 190 -16.39 -16.22 6.00
N LYS A 191 -15.92 -17.38 5.54
CA LYS A 191 -16.41 -18.71 5.98
C LYS A 191 -16.22 -18.96 7.48
N LYS A 192 -15.20 -18.35 8.09
CA LYS A 192 -14.93 -18.47 9.53
C LYS A 192 -15.78 -17.52 10.36
N SER A 193 -16.11 -16.35 9.81
CA SER A 193 -16.71 -15.24 10.56
C SER A 193 -18.23 -15.22 10.51
N TYR A 194 -18.82 -15.96 9.56
CA TYR A 194 -20.25 -16.09 9.32
C TYR A 194 -20.57 -17.55 8.99
#